data_AF-A0A9Q3IBH4-F1
#
_entry.id   AF-A0A9Q3IBH4-F1
#
_cell.length_a   1.000
_cell.length_b   1.000
_cell.length_c   1.000
_cell.angle_alpha   90.00
_cell.angle_beta   90.00
_cell.angle_gamma   90.00
#
_symmetry.space_group_name_H-M   'P 1'
#
loop_
_entity.id
_entity.type
_entity.pdbx_description
1 polymer ?
#
loop_
_entity_poly.entity_id
_entity_poly.type
_entity_poly.pdbx_seq_one_letter_code
_entity_poly.pdbx_strand_id
1 'polypeptide(L)'
;MGQALLKEVPKFKEWPHFNGEGEYNYRGFILRIEMIKEDFPLPDRLVTARFKTLFTRSAHRWYIKLRQAHGHQSWTWWKTQIINKWANDSWRFKVETVFEYSKFNAAKDKALPWFFQEKDSLTALYPDMSEHMIHRKILRQCAVDLEHDSKKQDY
;
A
#
# COMPACT_ATOMS: atom_id res chain seq x y z
N MET A 1 13.50 -24.28 -16.56
CA MET A 1 13.21 -22.86 -16.90
C MET A 1 14.38 -22.31 -17.70
N GLY A 2 14.15 -21.96 -18.96
CA GLY A 2 15.20 -21.52 -19.88
C GLY A 2 15.73 -20.12 -19.54
N GLN A 3 17.01 -19.88 -19.81
CA GLN A 3 17.72 -18.62 -19.51
C GLN A 3 17.11 -17.36 -20.17
N ALA A 4 16.24 -17.54 -21.17
CA ALA A 4 15.58 -16.45 -21.89
C ALA A 4 14.56 -15.68 -21.03
N LEU A 5 13.71 -16.38 -20.26
CA LEU A 5 12.69 -15.75 -19.41
C LEU A 5 13.28 -14.91 -18.27
N LEU A 6 14.50 -15.25 -17.81
CA LEU A 6 15.19 -14.49 -16.77
C LEU A 6 15.67 -13.11 -17.24
N LYS A 7 15.89 -12.91 -18.55
CA LYS A 7 16.33 -11.63 -19.12
C LYS A 7 15.19 -10.61 -19.22
N GLU A 8 13.95 -11.09 -19.25
CA GLU A 8 12.75 -10.24 -19.34
C GLU A 8 12.26 -9.77 -17.96
N VAL A 9 12.74 -10.41 -16.88
CA VAL A 9 12.38 -10.03 -15.51
C VAL A 9 12.80 -8.59 -15.22
N PRO A 10 11.91 -7.74 -14.66
CA PRO A 10 12.22 -6.35 -14.38
C PRO A 10 13.48 -6.20 -13.53
N LYS A 11 14.25 -5.15 -13.82
CA LYS A 11 15.44 -4.79 -13.05
C LYS A 11 15.04 -4.39 -11.64
N PHE A 12 15.92 -4.54 -10.66
CA PHE A 12 15.63 -4.22 -9.26
C PHE A 12 15.01 -2.83 -9.04
N LYS A 13 15.43 -1.83 -9.82
CA LYS A 13 14.91 -0.46 -9.76
C LYS A 13 13.42 -0.33 -10.13
N GLU A 14 12.88 -1.28 -10.90
CA GLU A 14 11.49 -1.31 -11.34
C GLU A 14 10.58 -2.05 -10.33
N TRP A 15 11.17 -2.72 -9.34
CA TRP A 15 10.43 -3.40 -8.30
C TRP A 15 9.98 -2.41 -7.21
N PRO A 16 8.86 -2.68 -6.52
CA PRO A 16 8.40 -1.82 -5.44
C PRO A 16 9.41 -1.86 -4.27
N HIS A 17 9.64 -0.71 -3.65
CA HIS A 17 10.46 -0.60 -2.44
C HIS A 17 9.57 -0.29 -1.24
N PHE A 18 9.94 -0.78 -0.06
CA PHE A 18 9.15 -0.62 1.16
C PHE A 18 10.03 -0.27 2.34
N ASN A 19 9.76 0.86 3.00
CA ASN A 19 10.57 1.38 4.10
C ASN A 19 10.00 1.05 5.49
N GLY A 20 8.69 0.79 5.60
CA GLY A 20 7.99 0.53 6.86
C GLY A 20 7.99 1.70 7.84
N GLU A 21 8.11 2.95 7.39
CA GLU A 21 8.17 4.16 8.22
C GLU A 21 7.19 5.22 7.72
N GLY A 22 6.63 6.02 8.64
CA GLY A 22 5.66 7.09 8.30
C GLY A 22 4.32 6.54 7.80
N GLU A 23 3.72 7.24 6.84
CA GLU A 23 2.61 6.70 6.04
C GLU A 23 3.18 5.71 5.03
N TYR A 24 2.74 4.45 5.11
CA TYR A 24 3.22 3.38 4.25
C TYR A 24 2.07 2.53 3.72
N ASN A 25 2.25 1.97 2.53
CA ASN A 25 1.30 1.09 1.86
C ASN A 25 1.89 -0.32 1.68
N TYR A 26 1.77 -1.15 2.72
CA TYR A 26 2.28 -2.53 2.68
C TYR A 26 1.52 -3.40 1.68
N ARG A 27 0.24 -3.11 1.42
CA ARG A 27 -0.57 -3.82 0.42
C ARG A 27 -0.14 -3.50 -1.00
N GLY A 28 0.10 -2.24 -1.31
CA GLY A 28 0.62 -1.82 -2.61
C GLY A 28 1.96 -2.48 -2.91
N PHE A 29 2.81 -2.64 -1.88
CA PHE A 29 4.04 -3.44 -2.00
C PHE A 29 3.74 -4.91 -2.33
N ILE A 30 2.88 -5.59 -1.56
CA ILE A 30 2.51 -7.00 -1.79
C ILE A 30 1.90 -7.19 -3.19
N LEU A 31 0.93 -6.35 -3.56
CA LEU A 31 0.20 -6.45 -4.82
C LEU A 31 1.14 -6.32 -6.02
N ARG A 32 2.05 -5.34 -6.01
CA ARG A 32 3.01 -5.16 -7.11
C ARG A 32 3.98 -6.34 -7.22
N ILE A 33 4.36 -6.96 -6.10
CA ILE A 33 5.16 -8.20 -6.13
C ILE A 33 4.36 -9.36 -6.73
N GLU A 34 3.08 -9.51 -6.39
CA GLU A 34 2.20 -10.52 -6.98
C GLU A 34 2.07 -10.34 -8.49
N MET A 35 1.78 -9.13 -8.95
CA MET A 35 1.68 -8.82 -10.38
C MET A 35 2.97 -9.20 -11.13
N ILE A 36 4.14 -8.81 -10.61
CA ILE A 36 5.43 -9.20 -11.22
C ILE A 36 5.62 -10.72 -11.20
N LYS A 37 5.17 -11.41 -10.15
CA LYS A 37 5.30 -12.86 -10.06
C LYS A 37 4.40 -13.56 -11.07
N GLU A 38 3.19 -13.06 -11.28
CA GLU A 38 2.20 -13.55 -12.25
C GLU A 38 2.65 -13.29 -13.70
N ASP A 39 3.13 -12.08 -13.99
CA ASP A 39 3.57 -11.68 -15.33
C ASP A 39 4.83 -12.44 -15.80
N PHE A 40 5.75 -12.77 -14.87
CA PHE A 40 7.06 -13.37 -15.18
C PHE A 40 7.26 -14.80 -14.61
N PRO A 41 6.17 -15.57 -14.44
CA PRO A 41 6.04 -16.79 -13.62
C PRO A 41 7.21 -17.08 -12.66
N LEU A 42 7.47 -16.17 -11.70
CA LEU A 42 8.69 -16.23 -10.89
C LEU A 42 8.58 -17.23 -9.73
N PRO A 43 9.58 -18.10 -9.53
CA PRO A 43 9.65 -18.92 -8.32
C PRO A 43 9.95 -18.06 -7.09
N ASP A 44 9.41 -18.45 -5.93
CA ASP A 44 9.54 -17.72 -4.65
C ASP A 44 10.99 -17.36 -4.28
N ARG A 45 11.94 -18.24 -4.60
CA ARG A 45 13.37 -17.99 -4.34
C ARG A 45 13.88 -16.74 -5.06
N LEU A 46 13.39 -16.45 -6.27
CA LEU A 46 13.81 -15.27 -7.03
C LEU A 46 13.19 -14.00 -6.45
N VAL A 47 11.93 -14.06 -6.01
CA VAL A 47 11.28 -12.93 -5.32
C VAL A 47 12.00 -12.63 -4.00
N THR A 48 12.16 -13.64 -3.15
CA THR A 48 12.73 -13.50 -1.80
C THR A 48 14.22 -13.17 -1.80
N ALA A 49 14.97 -13.55 -2.85
CA ALA A 49 16.36 -13.13 -3.03
C ALA A 49 16.50 -11.60 -3.21
N ARG A 50 15.44 -10.91 -3.66
CA ARG A 50 15.46 -9.46 -3.87
C ARG A 50 15.16 -8.66 -2.60
N PHE A 51 14.61 -9.28 -1.56
CA PHE A 51 14.13 -8.58 -0.36
C PHE A 51 15.16 -7.73 0.35
N LYS A 52 16.44 -8.13 0.33
CA LYS A 52 17.53 -7.30 0.86
C LYS A 52 17.59 -5.91 0.21
N THR A 53 17.22 -5.80 -1.06
CA THR A 53 17.20 -4.53 -1.81
C THR A 53 15.84 -3.84 -1.72
N LEU A 54 14.74 -4.60 -1.75
CA LEU A 54 13.38 -4.05 -1.80
C LEU A 54 12.95 -3.47 -0.44
N PHE A 55 13.38 -4.09 0.66
CA PHE A 55 13.17 -3.52 1.98
C PHE A 55 14.25 -2.50 2.29
N THR A 56 13.82 -1.33 2.76
CA THR A 56 14.70 -0.23 3.16
C THR A 56 14.42 0.18 4.60
N ARG A 57 15.33 0.92 5.23
CA ARG A 57 15.14 1.52 6.57
C ARG A 57 14.63 0.53 7.64
N SER A 58 13.54 0.82 8.37
CA SER A 58 13.01 -0.05 9.42
C SER A 58 12.62 -1.43 8.90
N ALA A 59 12.03 -1.50 7.70
CA ALA A 59 11.64 -2.76 7.07
C ALA A 59 12.85 -3.63 6.73
N HIS A 60 13.96 -3.03 6.31
CA HIS A 60 15.20 -3.78 6.06
C HIS A 60 15.73 -4.44 7.34
N ARG A 61 15.75 -3.71 8.47
CA ARG A 61 16.21 -4.24 9.76
C ARG A 61 15.30 -5.37 10.25
N TRP A 62 13.99 -5.22 10.09
CA TRP A 62 13.02 -6.28 10.41
C TRP A 62 13.25 -7.51 9.53
N TYR A 63 13.44 -7.33 8.22
CA TYR A 63 13.68 -8.42 7.27
C TYR A 63 14.93 -9.22 7.64
N ILE A 64 16.06 -8.56 7.93
CA ILE A 64 17.30 -9.25 8.29
C ILE A 64 17.09 -10.15 9.52
N LYS A 65 16.47 -9.62 10.58
CA LYS A 65 16.22 -10.37 11.81
C LYS A 65 15.36 -11.61 11.55
N LEU A 66 14.26 -11.43 10.81
CA LEU A 66 13.33 -12.52 10.51
C LEU A 66 13.95 -13.56 9.59
N ARG A 67 14.74 -13.13 8.61
CA ARG A 67 15.48 -14.00 7.69
C ARG A 67 16.55 -14.82 8.42
N GLN A 68 17.23 -14.23 9.39
CA GLN A 68 18.23 -14.91 10.22
C GLN A 68 17.58 -15.98 11.11
N ALA A 69 16.40 -15.71 11.66
CA ALA A 69 15.70 -16.63 12.55
C ALA A 69 15.02 -17.80 11.82
N HIS A 70 14.48 -17.56 10.62
CA HIS A 70 13.62 -18.55 9.91
C HIS A 70 14.18 -19.06 8.58
N GLY A 71 15.34 -18.57 8.14
CA GLY A 71 16.00 -19.02 6.92
C GLY A 71 15.22 -18.72 5.63
N HIS A 72 15.38 -19.57 4.62
CA HIS A 72 14.65 -19.45 3.36
C HIS A 72 13.18 -19.85 3.56
N GLN A 73 12.26 -18.97 3.15
CA GLN A 73 10.82 -19.17 3.31
C GLN A 73 10.09 -18.80 2.01
N SER A 74 8.88 -19.34 1.84
CA SER A 74 8.03 -19.09 0.68
C SER A 74 7.53 -17.65 0.64
N TRP A 75 7.10 -17.20 -0.53
CA TRP A 75 6.46 -15.88 -0.68
C TRP A 75 5.19 -15.77 0.15
N THR A 76 4.38 -16.83 0.20
CA THR A 76 3.16 -16.89 1.03
C THR A 76 3.49 -16.63 2.51
N TRP A 77 4.55 -17.26 3.03
CA TRP A 77 4.98 -17.03 4.40
C TRP A 77 5.38 -15.56 4.62
N TRP A 78 6.19 -15.00 3.72
CA TRP A 78 6.61 -13.61 3.82
C TRP A 78 5.45 -12.62 3.73
N LYS A 79 4.46 -12.88 2.87
CA LYS A 79 3.23 -12.09 2.80
C LYS A 79 2.52 -12.03 4.15
N THR A 80 2.35 -13.19 4.81
CA THR A 80 1.77 -13.26 6.15
C THR A 80 2.58 -12.45 7.16
N GLN A 81 3.90 -12.55 7.14
CA GLN A 81 4.75 -11.79 8.07
C GLN A 81 4.68 -10.27 7.82
N ILE A 82 4.62 -9.83 6.56
CA ILE A 82 4.44 -8.42 6.21
C ILE A 82 3.11 -7.92 6.77
N ILE A 83 2.01 -8.65 6.53
CA ILE A 83 0.69 -8.29 7.04
C ILE A 83 0.71 -8.22 8.56
N ASN A 84 1.21 -9.25 9.25
CA ASN A 84 1.26 -9.27 10.71
C ASN A 84 2.08 -8.11 11.30
N LYS A 85 3.16 -7.70 10.62
CA LYS A 85 4.03 -6.63 11.12
C LYS A 85 3.42 -5.24 10.91
N TRP A 86 2.83 -4.99 9.74
CA TRP A 86 2.49 -3.63 9.30
C TRP A 86 1.00 -3.33 9.21
N ALA A 87 0.14 -4.35 9.24
CA ALA A 87 -1.31 -4.21 9.39
C ALA A 87 -1.75 -4.21 10.87
N ASN A 88 -0.92 -3.65 11.76
CA ASN A 88 -1.21 -3.61 13.20
C ASN A 88 -2.21 -2.49 13.56
N ASP A 89 -2.80 -2.57 14.75
CA ASP A 89 -3.83 -1.62 15.21
C ASP A 89 -3.33 -0.17 15.24
N SER A 90 -2.06 0.05 15.58
CA SER A 90 -1.48 1.39 15.57
C SER A 90 -1.39 1.99 14.16
N TRP A 91 -1.09 1.17 13.15
CA TRP A 91 -1.15 1.59 11.75
C TRP A 91 -2.58 1.86 11.31
N ARG A 92 -3.50 0.95 11.65
CA ARG A 92 -4.91 1.07 11.32
C ARG A 92 -5.48 2.38 11.85
N PHE A 93 -5.28 2.64 13.14
CA PHE A 93 -5.70 3.88 13.81
C PHE A 93 -5.14 5.12 13.11
N LYS A 94 -3.86 5.12 12.74
CA LYS A 94 -3.24 6.25 12.03
C LYS A 94 -3.87 6.50 10.67
N VAL A 95 -4.07 5.45 9.86
CA VAL A 95 -4.66 5.61 8.52
C VAL A 95 -6.14 5.99 8.61
N GLU A 96 -6.90 5.43 9.57
CA GLU A 96 -8.28 5.84 9.85
C GLU A 96 -8.34 7.32 10.24
N THR A 97 -7.46 7.76 11.15
CA THR A 97 -7.35 9.16 11.57
C THR A 97 -7.03 10.07 10.38
N VAL A 98 -6.01 9.74 9.58
CA VAL A 98 -5.64 10.54 8.41
C VAL A 98 -6.81 10.66 7.44
N PHE A 99 -7.49 9.55 7.14
CA PHE A 99 -8.68 9.56 6.28
C PHE A 99 -9.81 10.42 6.85
N GLU A 100 -10.10 10.33 8.16
CA GLU A 100 -11.16 11.10 8.81
C GLU A 100 -10.95 12.61 8.73
N TYR A 101 -9.70 13.06 8.85
CA TYR A 101 -9.30 14.46 8.77
C TYR A 101 -8.96 14.94 7.34
N SER A 102 -8.82 14.03 6.38
CA SER A 102 -8.58 14.38 4.97
C SER A 102 -9.89 14.89 4.34
N LYS A 103 -10.09 16.21 4.41
CA LYS A 103 -11.18 16.91 3.69
C LYS A 103 -10.65 17.46 2.38
N PHE A 104 -11.38 17.24 1.30
CA PHE A 104 -11.00 17.76 -0.01
C PHE A 104 -11.16 19.28 -0.02
N ASN A 105 -10.09 20.01 -0.33
CA ASN A 105 -10.13 21.46 -0.45
C ASN A 105 -9.86 21.88 -1.90
N ALA A 106 -10.88 22.39 -2.60
CA ALA A 106 -10.77 22.76 -4.02
C ALA A 106 -9.73 23.87 -4.31
N ALA A 107 -9.34 24.68 -3.33
CA ALA A 107 -8.33 25.72 -3.49
C ALA A 107 -6.88 25.21 -3.31
N LYS A 108 -6.71 24.05 -2.65
CA LYS A 108 -5.38 23.50 -2.31
C LYS A 108 -5.08 22.18 -3.03
N ASP A 109 -6.10 21.36 -3.22
CA ASP A 109 -5.94 19.97 -3.63
C ASP A 109 -6.25 19.77 -5.10
N LYS A 110 -5.51 18.85 -5.73
CA LYS A 110 -5.85 18.32 -7.05
C LYS A 110 -6.75 17.10 -6.87
N ALA A 111 -7.95 17.16 -7.44
CA ALA A 111 -8.99 16.16 -7.26
C ALA A 111 -8.52 14.71 -7.52
N LEU A 112 -7.86 14.45 -8.64
CA LEU A 112 -7.43 13.08 -9.00
C LEU A 112 -6.38 12.51 -8.04
N PRO A 113 -5.22 13.17 -7.80
CA PRO A 113 -4.25 12.69 -6.82
C PRO A 113 -4.83 12.46 -5.43
N TRP A 114 -5.64 13.40 -4.93
CA TRP A 114 -6.27 13.30 -3.63
C TRP A 114 -7.23 12.09 -3.58
N PHE A 115 -8.09 11.94 -4.59
CA PHE A 115 -9.01 10.80 -4.69
C PHE A 115 -8.27 9.45 -4.65
N PHE A 116 -7.18 9.32 -5.42
CA PHE A 116 -6.41 8.07 -5.42
C PHE A 116 -5.73 7.79 -4.08
N GLN A 117 -5.24 8.82 -3.39
CA GLN A 117 -4.69 8.67 -2.04
C GLN A 117 -5.74 8.18 -1.03
N GLU A 118 -6.95 8.75 -1.07
CA GLU A 118 -8.05 8.29 -0.21
C GLU A 118 -8.52 6.88 -0.56
N LYS A 119 -8.59 6.56 -1.87
CA LYS A 119 -8.93 5.22 -2.35
C LYS A 119 -7.91 4.19 -1.89
N ASP A 120 -6.62 4.49 -1.98
CA ASP A 120 -5.54 3.60 -1.53
C ASP A 120 -5.61 3.37 -0.02
N SER A 121 -5.87 4.42 0.76
CA SER A 121 -6.03 4.35 2.22
C SER A 121 -7.21 3.48 2.63
N LEU A 122 -8.39 3.68 2.03
CA LEU A 122 -9.58 2.88 2.32
C LEU A 122 -9.46 1.43 1.87
N THR A 123 -8.90 1.19 0.68
CA THR A 123 -8.61 -0.17 0.19
C THR A 123 -7.64 -0.88 1.14
N ALA A 124 -6.73 -0.14 1.76
CA ALA A 124 -5.80 -0.72 2.72
C ALA A 124 -6.46 -1.10 4.05
N LEU A 125 -7.33 -0.23 4.56
CA LEU A 125 -8.09 -0.43 5.81
C LEU A 125 -9.17 -1.51 5.69
N TYR A 126 -9.85 -1.55 4.54
CA TYR A 126 -11.05 -2.37 4.33
C TYR A 126 -10.95 -3.14 2.99
N PRO A 127 -10.15 -4.22 2.94
CA PRO A 127 -9.92 -4.97 1.70
C PRO A 127 -11.18 -5.56 1.06
N ASP A 128 -12.16 -5.93 1.89
CA ASP A 128 -13.38 -6.59 1.45
C ASP A 128 -14.51 -5.58 1.18
N MET A 129 -14.22 -4.27 1.28
CA MET A 129 -15.17 -3.22 0.97
C MET A 129 -15.33 -3.07 -0.54
N SER A 130 -16.57 -3.05 -1.01
CA SER A 130 -16.84 -2.82 -2.43
C SER A 130 -16.37 -1.44 -2.88
N GLU A 131 -16.02 -1.34 -4.17
CA GLU A 131 -15.58 -0.08 -4.79
C GLU A 131 -16.63 1.03 -4.65
N HIS A 132 -17.92 0.69 -4.76
CA HIS A 132 -19.01 1.63 -4.54
C HIS A 132 -19.01 2.21 -3.11
N MET A 133 -18.80 1.38 -2.09
CA MET A 133 -18.71 1.87 -0.70
C MET A 133 -17.47 2.73 -0.46
N ILE A 134 -16.33 2.38 -1.08
CA ILE A 134 -15.11 3.19 -1.04
C ILE A 134 -15.40 4.57 -1.65
N HIS A 135 -15.94 4.64 -2.86
CA HIS A 135 -16.27 5.90 -3.53
C HIS A 135 -17.25 6.74 -2.70
N ARG A 136 -18.29 6.12 -2.12
CA ARG A 136 -19.24 6.82 -1.25
C ARG A 136 -18.57 7.42 -0.01
N LYS A 137 -17.61 6.72 0.61
CA LYS A 137 -16.86 7.24 1.76
C LYS A 137 -15.98 8.43 1.36
N ILE A 138 -15.32 8.38 0.21
CA ILE A 138 -14.51 9.49 -0.31
C ILE A 138 -15.40 10.71 -0.61
N LEU A 139 -16.55 10.52 -1.26
CA LEU A 139 -17.48 11.62 -1.55
C LEU A 139 -17.97 12.35 -0.29
N ARG A 140 -18.14 11.65 0.84
CA ARG A 140 -18.49 12.28 2.12
C ARG A 140 -17.41 13.23 2.62
N GLN A 141 -16.14 12.99 2.27
CA GLN A 141 -15.05 13.90 2.62
C GLN A 141 -15.04 15.18 1.77
N CYS A 142 -15.69 15.17 0.60
CA CYS A 142 -15.94 16.36 -0.21
C CYS A 142 -17.16 17.16 0.29
N ALA A 143 -18.15 16.48 0.89
CA ALA A 143 -19.46 17.07 1.20
C ALA A 143 -19.46 18.01 2.42
N VAL A 144 -18.44 17.96 3.28
CA VAL A 144 -18.39 18.83 4.48
C VAL A 144 -18.30 20.31 4.11
N ASP A 145 -17.73 20.65 2.95
CA ASP A 145 -17.69 22.04 2.45
C ASP A 145 -19.04 22.49 1.83
N LEU A 146 -19.83 21.56 1.30
CA LEU A 146 -21.14 21.88 0.68
C LEU A 146 -22.21 22.26 1.72
N GLU A 147 -22.17 21.68 2.92
CA GLU A 147 -23.08 22.05 4.02
C GLU A 147 -22.73 23.40 4.67
N HIS A 148 -21.49 23.87 4.52
CA HIS A 148 -21.06 25.18 5.01
C HIS A 148 -21.29 26.31 3.99
N ASP A 149 -21.16 26.05 2.69
CA ASP A 149 -21.44 27.06 1.64
C ASP A 149 -22.93 27.31 1.43
N SER A 150 -23.77 26.30 1.62
CA SER A 150 -25.23 26.45 1.56
C SER A 150 -25.83 27.30 2.69
N LYS A 151 -25.05 27.65 3.72
CA LYS A 151 -25.47 28.56 4.81
C LYS A 151 -25.03 30.02 4.61
N LYS A 152 -24.32 30.35 3.51
CA LYS A 152 -23.80 31.70 3.26
C LYS A 152 -24.56 32.48 2.18
N GLN A 153 -25.66 31.94 1.66
CA GLN A 153 -26.45 32.58 0.60
C GLN A 153 -27.73 33.29 1.08
N ASP A 154 -27.98 33.34 2.39
CA ASP A 154 -29.07 34.11 2.98
C ASP A 154 -28.53 35.34 3.73
N TYR A 155 -28.09 36.37 3.01
CA TYR A 155 -27.96 37.76 3.50
C TYR A 155 -28.11 38.76 2.37
#